data_AF-T1CKF8-F1
#
_entry.id   AF-T1CKF8-F1
#
_cell.length_a   1.000
_cell.length_b   1.000
_cell.length_c   1.000
_cell.angle_alpha   90.00
_cell.angle_beta   90.00
_cell.angle_gamma   90.00
#
_symmetry.space_group_name_H-M   'P 1'
#
loop_
_entity.id
_entity.type
_entity.pdbx_description
1 polymer ?
#
loop_
_entity_poly.entity_id
_entity_poly.type
_entity_poly.pdbx_seq_one_letter_code
_entity_poly.pdbx_strand_id
1 'polypeptide(L)'
;MIRSDVQSQFITDSLKEGTVFKMAKVIGIDLGTTNSVVSIMEGGEPVVIPNQEGSRITPSVVAFTDKGDILVGQVAKRQAITNPENTIFSVKD
;
A
#
# COMPACT_ATOMS: atom_id res chain seq x y z
N MET A 1 -42.63 10.57 -0.41
CA MET A 1 -42.42 9.62 -1.51
C MET A 1 -41.47 10.22 -2.57
N ILE A 2 -40.30 10.78 -2.18
CA ILE A 2 -39.37 11.46 -3.11
C ILE A 2 -37.87 11.18 -2.75
N ARG A 3 -37.58 10.28 -1.80
CA ARG A 3 -36.19 10.02 -1.35
C ARG A 3 -35.57 8.73 -1.90
N SER A 4 -36.39 7.76 -2.32
CA SER A 4 -35.92 6.51 -2.95
C SER A 4 -35.46 6.71 -4.39
N ASP A 5 -36.12 7.62 -5.10
CA ASP A 5 -36.02 7.69 -6.56
C ASP A 5 -34.72 8.37 -7.00
N VAL A 6 -34.24 9.36 -6.23
CA VAL A 6 -32.98 10.07 -6.49
C VAL A 6 -31.77 9.14 -6.33
N GLN A 7 -31.77 8.28 -5.30
CA GLN A 7 -30.66 7.37 -5.04
C GLN A 7 -30.58 6.25 -6.08
N SER A 8 -31.74 5.78 -6.57
CA SER A 8 -31.80 4.84 -7.68
C SER A 8 -31.32 5.50 -8.98
N GLN A 9 -31.66 6.77 -9.24
CA GLN A 9 -31.20 7.50 -10.42
C GLN A 9 -29.67 7.64 -10.45
N PHE A 10 -29.04 8.01 -9.32
CA PHE A 10 -27.58 8.14 -9.22
C PHE A 10 -26.82 6.84 -9.54
N ILE A 11 -27.34 5.70 -9.06
CA ILE A 11 -26.74 4.38 -9.33
C ILE A 11 -26.92 4.02 -10.81
N THR A 12 -28.09 4.31 -11.37
CA THR A 12 -28.40 3.99 -12.78
C THR A 12 -27.61 4.85 -13.77
N ASP A 13 -27.38 6.12 -13.43
CA ASP A 13 -26.60 7.05 -14.25
C ASP A 13 -25.09 6.72 -14.18
N SER A 14 -24.58 6.27 -13.03
CA SER A 14 -23.21 5.77 -12.87
C SER A 14 -22.93 4.51 -13.71
N LEU A 15 -23.94 3.65 -13.88
CA LEU A 15 -23.84 2.43 -14.71
C LEU A 15 -23.88 2.74 -16.21
N LYS A 16 -24.50 3.85 -16.63
CA LYS A 16 -24.58 4.27 -18.05
C LYS A 16 -23.30 4.93 -18.55
N GLU A 17 -22.53 5.56 -17.68
CA GLU A 17 -21.33 6.31 -18.07
C GLU A 17 -20.07 5.45 -18.19
N GLY A 18 -20.17 4.12 -18.05
CA GLY A 18 -19.00 3.21 -18.16
C GLY A 18 -17.93 3.46 -17.10
N THR A 19 -18.21 4.36 -16.15
CA THR A 19 -17.40 4.58 -14.96
C THR A 19 -17.70 3.43 -14.02
N VAL A 20 -17.06 2.30 -14.28
CA VAL A 20 -16.86 1.28 -13.27
C VAL A 20 -16.26 2.03 -12.10
N PHE A 21 -17.04 2.24 -11.03
CA PHE A 21 -16.45 2.43 -9.71
C PHE A 21 -15.59 1.20 -9.54
N LYS A 22 -14.30 1.35 -9.86
CA LYS A 22 -13.32 0.28 -9.83
C LYS A 22 -13.29 -0.11 -8.37
N MET A 23 -14.07 -1.14 -8.03
CA MET A 23 -14.20 -1.65 -6.67
C MET A 23 -12.78 -1.70 -6.14
N ALA A 24 -12.50 -0.88 -5.13
CA ALA A 24 -11.15 -0.75 -4.61
C ALA A 24 -10.71 -2.18 -4.26
N LYS A 25 -9.64 -2.68 -4.89
CA LYS A 25 -9.16 -4.02 -4.62
C LYS A 25 -8.76 -4.06 -3.15
N VAL A 26 -9.38 -4.94 -2.37
CA VAL A 26 -8.95 -5.20 -0.99
C VAL A 26 -7.55 -5.80 -1.06
N ILE A 27 -6.64 -5.27 -0.25
CA ILE A 27 -5.26 -5.74 -0.14
C ILE A 27 -5.03 -6.33 1.25
N GLY A 28 -4.25 -7.40 1.32
CA GLY A 28 -3.68 -7.90 2.56
C GLY A 28 -2.34 -7.23 2.81
N ILE A 29 -2.13 -6.67 4.01
CA ILE A 29 -0.84 -6.12 4.41
C ILE A 29 -0.39 -6.84 5.68
N ASP A 30 0.74 -7.53 5.58
CA ASP A 30 1.48 -7.99 6.75
C ASP A 30 2.52 -6.92 7.11
N LEU A 31 2.37 -6.34 8.29
CA LEU A 31 3.25 -5.30 8.82
C LEU A 31 4.14 -5.90 9.90
N GLY A 32 5.15 -6.69 9.55
CA GLY A 32 6.07 -7.28 10.53
C GLY A 32 7.09 -6.27 11.06
N THR A 33 7.71 -6.57 12.21
CA THR A 33 8.80 -5.75 12.78
C THR A 33 9.95 -5.56 11.80
N THR A 34 10.40 -6.64 11.16
CA THR A 34 11.62 -6.63 10.32
C THR A 34 11.28 -6.46 8.85
N ASN A 35 10.21 -7.11 8.38
CA ASN A 35 9.78 -7.10 7.00
C ASN A 35 8.26 -6.97 6.93
N SER A 36 7.79 -6.41 5.82
CA SER A 36 6.39 -6.27 5.48
C SER A 36 6.12 -6.86 4.09
N VAL A 37 4.88 -7.28 3.87
CA VAL A 37 4.39 -7.91 2.62
C VAL A 37 3.02 -7.34 2.28
N VAL A 38 2.74 -7.22 0.98
CA VAL A 38 1.41 -6.85 0.49
C VAL A 38 0.93 -7.85 -0.56
N SER A 39 -0.35 -8.21 -0.51
CA SER A 39 -0.99 -9.15 -1.43
C SER A 39 -2.36 -8.68 -1.88
N ILE A 40 -2.84 -9.26 -2.98
CA ILE A 40 -4.21 -9.15 -3.50
C ILE A 40 -4.80 -10.54 -3.69
N MET A 41 -6.12 -10.64 -3.73
CA MET A 41 -6.79 -11.87 -4.15
C MET A 41 -6.93 -11.91 -5.67
N GLU A 42 -6.36 -12.92 -6.32
CA GLU A 42 -6.52 -13.19 -7.75
C GLU A 42 -6.93 -14.65 -7.96
N GLY A 43 -8.02 -14.89 -8.69
CA GLY A 43 -8.49 -16.26 -8.96
C GLY A 43 -8.89 -17.05 -7.71
N GLY A 44 -9.21 -16.37 -6.61
CA GLY A 44 -9.53 -17.00 -5.32
C GLY A 44 -8.31 -17.26 -4.43
N GLU A 45 -7.09 -16.99 -4.91
CA GLU A 45 -5.85 -17.22 -4.19
C GLU A 45 -5.14 -15.89 -3.85
N PRO A 46 -4.42 -15.79 -2.72
CA PRO A 46 -3.61 -14.62 -2.41
C PRO A 46 -2.33 -14.60 -3.25
N VAL A 47 -2.11 -13.49 -3.96
CA VAL A 47 -0.91 -13.24 -4.77
C VAL A 47 -0.15 -12.06 -4.19
N VAL A 48 1.13 -12.27 -3.86
CA VAL A 48 2.02 -11.23 -3.32
C VAL A 48 2.46 -10.28 -4.43
N ILE A 49 2.35 -8.98 -4.18
CA ILE A 49 2.76 -7.93 -5.11
C ILE A 49 4.25 -7.62 -4.88
N PRO A 50 5.10 -7.71 -5.92
CA PRO A 50 6.48 -7.26 -5.82
C PRO A 50 6.55 -5.73 -5.65
N ASN A 51 7.49 -5.27 -4.83
CA ASN A 51 7.77 -3.85 -4.66
C ASN A 51 8.54 -3.28 -5.87
N GLN A 52 8.86 -1.99 -5.81
CA GLN A 52 9.54 -1.28 -6.90
C GLN A 52 10.94 -1.85 -7.20
N GLU A 53 11.56 -2.52 -6.23
CA GLU A 53 12.83 -3.21 -6.35
C GLU A 53 12.69 -4.67 -6.84
N GLY A 54 11.48 -5.12 -7.16
CA GLY A 54 11.19 -6.47 -7.63
C GLY A 54 11.14 -7.54 -6.54
N SER A 55 11.31 -7.15 -5.27
CA SER A 55 11.24 -8.05 -4.11
C SER A 55 9.80 -8.23 -3.64
N ARG A 56 9.44 -9.44 -3.20
CA ARG A 56 8.14 -9.73 -2.58
C ARG A 56 8.07 -9.41 -1.09
N ILE A 57 9.21 -9.03 -0.51
CA ILE A 57 9.34 -8.58 0.88
C ILE A 57 9.98 -7.20 0.91
N THR A 58 9.48 -6.35 1.80
CA THR A 58 10.01 -4.99 2.00
C THR A 58 10.51 -4.85 3.44
N PRO A 59 11.76 -4.43 3.68
CA PRO A 59 12.22 -4.14 5.02
C PRO A 59 11.33 -3.11 5.70
N SER A 60 10.96 -3.33 6.96
CA SER A 60 10.19 -2.40 7.78
C SER A 60 11.11 -1.31 8.33
N VAL A 61 11.66 -0.50 7.42
CA VAL A 61 12.67 0.51 7.69
C VAL A 61 12.30 1.80 6.96
N VAL A 62 12.38 2.92 7.68
CA VAL A 62 12.18 4.28 7.14
C VAL A 62 13.42 5.09 7.47
N ALA A 63 13.86 5.95 6.55
CA ALA A 63 14.97 6.85 6.81
C ALA A 63 14.71 8.24 6.24
N PHE A 64 15.18 9.27 6.94
CA PHE A 64 15.12 10.66 6.51
C PHE A 64 16.49 11.09 6.01
N THR A 65 16.54 11.74 4.84
CA THR A 65 17.78 12.30 4.29
C THR A 65 17.98 13.74 4.75
N ASP A 66 19.22 14.24 4.69
CA ASP A 66 19.53 15.65 5.01
C ASP A 66 18.82 16.65 4.08
N LYS A 67 18.37 16.18 2.90
CA LYS A 67 17.60 16.99 1.94
C LYS A 67 16.10 17.00 2.23
N GLY A 68 15.65 16.25 3.23
CA GLY A 68 14.24 16.11 3.61
C GLY A 68 13.48 15.02 2.84
N ASP A 69 14.18 14.17 2.07
CA ASP A 69 13.53 13.04 1.39
C ASP A 69 13.24 11.91 2.38
N ILE A 70 12.15 11.18 2.14
CA ILE A 70 11.78 9.98 2.91
C ILE A 70 12.12 8.75 2.08
N LEU A 71 13.03 7.92 2.59
CA LEU A 71 13.36 6.62 2.01
C LEU A 71 12.65 5.52 2.80
N VAL A 72 12.20 4.48 2.11
CA VAL A 72 11.50 3.33 2.72
C VAL A 72 12.09 2.03 2.15
N GLY A 73 12.07 0.96 2.95
CA GLY A 73 12.39 -0.37 2.47
C GLY A 73 13.88 -0.59 2.24
N GLN A 74 14.24 -1.16 1.08
CA GLN A 74 15.62 -1.56 0.79
C GLN A 74 16.57 -0.36 0.73
N VAL A 75 16.11 0.76 0.16
CA VAL A 75 16.91 1.98 0.06
C VAL A 75 17.23 2.54 1.45
N ALA A 76 16.24 2.60 2.34
CA ALA A 76 16.44 3.02 3.73
C ALA A 76 17.40 2.08 4.47
N LYS A 77 17.20 0.77 4.35
CA LYS A 77 18.06 -0.24 4.99
C LYS A 77 19.53 -0.14 4.55
N ARG A 78 19.81 0.14 3.26
CA ARG A 78 21.18 0.23 2.72
C ARG A 78 21.99 1.36 3.33
N GLN A 79 21.36 2.49 3.63
CA GLN A 79 22.06 3.64 4.21
C GLN A 79 22.14 3.60 5.75
N ALA A 80 21.54 2.61 6.41
CA ALA A 80 21.48 2.54 7.87
C ALA A 80 22.87 2.59 8.54
N ILE A 81 23.91 2.11 7.86
CA ILE A 81 25.30 2.15 8.37
C ILE A 81 25.86 3.57 8.33
N THR A 82 25.57 4.33 7.28
CA THR A 82 26.11 5.68 7.05
C THR A 82 25.23 6.80 7.61
N ASN A 83 23.96 6.52 7.87
CA ASN A 83 22.97 7.44 8.42
C ASN A 83 22.14 6.75 9.53
N PRO A 84 22.79 6.27 10.62
CA PRO A 84 22.12 5.46 11.63
C PRO A 84 21.10 6.24 12.45
N GLU A 85 21.40 7.49 12.80
CA GLU A 85 20.52 8.30 13.67
C GLU A 85 19.20 8.68 13.00
N ASN A 86 19.19 8.84 11.66
CA ASN A 86 17.98 9.15 10.90
C ASN A 86 17.37 7.93 10.21
N THR A 87 17.78 6.71 10.59
CA THR A 87 17.20 5.46 10.08
C THR A 87 16.49 4.69 11.18
N ILE A 88 15.18 4.47 11.00
CA ILE A 88 14.28 3.90 11.99
C ILE A 88 13.87 2.50 11.56
N PHE A 89 14.01 1.53 12.47
CA PHE A 89 13.58 0.14 12.32
C PHE A 89 13.16 -0.43 13.68
N SER A 90 12.56 -1.63 13.71
CA SER A 90 12.05 -2.26 14.96
C SER A 90 11.00 -1.44 15.72
N VAL A 91 10.22 -0.61 15.02
CA VAL A 91 9.17 0.22 15.63
C VAL A 91 8.01 -0.59 16.22
N LYS A 92 7.81 -1.82 15.74
CA LYS A 92 6.68 -2.68 16.13
C LYS A 92 7.02 -3.63 17.30
N ASP A 93 8.27 -3.63 17.76
CA ASP A 93 8.70 -4.44 18.92
C ASP A 93 8.17 -3.86 20.25
#